data_AF-A0AAD7NFQ3-F1
#
_entry.id   AF-A0AAD7NFQ3-F1
#
_cell.length_a   1.000
_cell.length_b   1.000
_cell.length_c   1.000
_cell.angle_alpha   90.00
_cell.angle_beta   90.00
_cell.angle_gamma   90.00
#
_symmetry.space_group_name_H-M   'P 1'
#
loop_
_entity.id
_entity.type
_entity.pdbx_description
1 polymer ?
#
loop_
_entity_poly.entity_id
_entity_poly.type
_entity_poly.pdbx_seq_one_letter_code
_entity_poly.pdbx_strand_id
1 'polypeptide(L)'
;LTWLAEQKRSTIVEHFTYTLSHKLHKKDLHSAPVHAFAHFVWGHSNQTLIFADLRGTPALVNYKDGMILFDSMTHTKNWDSSIGDFGIEGIQSFFRDHVCADICRRLHLDRTVPLILDDAIEDSEQGQQYEKGSSSDPQSPTSGGDDIVDPSETG
;
A
#
# COMPACT_ATOMS: atom_id res chain seq x y z
N LEU A 1 -12.60 19.25 14.55
CA LEU A 1 -11.33 19.22 13.80
C LEU A 1 -10.27 18.69 14.74
N THR A 2 -9.64 17.56 14.41
CA THR A 2 -8.66 16.89 15.26
C THR A 2 -7.42 16.62 14.41
N TRP A 3 -6.24 16.86 14.96
CA TRP A 3 -4.96 16.69 14.27
C TRP A 3 -4.10 15.66 15.01
N LEU A 4 -3.34 14.87 14.24
CA LEU A 4 -2.26 14.04 14.76
C LEU A 4 -0.94 14.77 14.50
N ALA A 5 -0.06 14.79 15.50
CA ALA A 5 1.25 15.42 15.40
C ALA A 5 2.31 14.46 15.95
N GLU A 6 3.46 14.41 15.27
CA GLU A 6 4.62 13.63 15.66
C GLU A 6 5.90 14.46 15.55
N GLN A 7 7.01 13.95 16.08
CA GLN A 7 8.29 14.62 16.03
C GLN A 7 8.75 14.84 14.58
N LYS A 8 9.12 16.09 14.25
CA LYS A 8 9.70 16.40 12.94
C LYS A 8 11.01 15.64 12.74
N ARG A 9 11.12 14.93 11.61
CA ARG A 9 12.31 14.16 11.22
C ARG A 9 13.05 14.80 10.05
N SER A 10 14.16 14.18 9.67
CA SER A 10 14.89 14.51 8.43
C SER A 10 13.94 14.42 7.23
N THR A 11 14.19 15.27 6.22
CA THR A 11 13.42 15.27 4.97
C THR A 11 13.84 14.15 4.02
N ILE A 12 14.91 13.42 4.32
CA ILE A 12 15.34 12.27 3.53
C ILE A 12 14.46 11.08 3.93
N VAL A 13 13.65 10.60 2.99
CA VAL A 13 12.77 9.45 3.16
C VAL A 13 13.19 8.36 2.18
N GLU A 14 13.33 7.15 2.70
CA GLU A 14 13.50 5.94 1.91
C GLU A 14 12.21 5.11 1.96
N HIS A 15 11.77 4.67 0.78
CA HIS A 15 10.62 3.79 0.62
C HIS A 15 11.13 2.36 0.42
N PHE A 16 10.70 1.44 1.28
CA PHE A 16 11.08 0.03 1.24
C PHE A 16 10.00 -0.84 0.61
N THR A 17 8.73 -0.52 0.88
CA THR A 17 7.56 -1.14 0.25
C THR A 17 6.52 -0.07 -0.07
N TYR A 18 5.54 -0.42 -0.89
CA TYR A 18 4.35 0.37 -1.16
C TYR A 18 3.12 -0.37 -0.63
N THR A 19 1.92 0.13 -0.92
CA THR A 19 0.67 -0.50 -0.52
C THR A 19 0.54 -1.93 -1.06
N LEU A 20 0.63 -2.14 -2.38
CA LEU A 20 0.45 -3.48 -3.01
C LEU A 20 1.72 -4.01 -3.70
N SER A 21 2.88 -3.49 -3.32
CA SER A 21 4.18 -3.87 -3.90
C SER A 21 5.23 -3.99 -2.82
N HIS A 22 5.75 -5.19 -2.65
CA HIS A 22 6.72 -5.54 -1.59
C HIS A 22 8.03 -6.05 -2.18
N LYS A 23 8.35 -5.64 -3.41
CA LYS A 23 9.58 -6.08 -4.08
C LYS A 23 10.81 -5.47 -3.41
N LEU A 24 11.80 -6.32 -3.15
CA LEU A 24 13.10 -5.85 -2.70
C LEU A 24 13.86 -5.21 -3.88
N HIS A 25 13.72 -3.90 -4.03
CA HIS A 25 14.37 -3.15 -5.12
C HIS A 25 15.87 -2.95 -4.91
N LYS A 26 16.32 -2.91 -3.66
CA LYS A 26 17.73 -2.76 -3.29
C LYS A 26 18.10 -3.86 -2.30
N LYS A 27 19.18 -4.59 -2.59
CA LYS A 27 19.79 -5.54 -1.64
C LYS A 27 20.86 -4.85 -0.80
N ASP A 28 20.53 -3.68 -0.26
CA ASP A 28 21.43 -2.94 0.63
C ASP A 28 21.24 -3.35 2.09
N LEU A 29 22.12 -2.82 2.95
CA LEU A 29 22.17 -3.16 4.38
C LEU A 29 20.94 -2.71 5.15
N HIS A 30 20.10 -1.82 4.61
CA HIS A 30 18.92 -1.29 5.29
C HIS A 30 17.62 -1.94 4.79
N SER A 31 17.51 -2.18 3.49
CA SER A 31 16.31 -2.72 2.85
C SER A 31 16.07 -4.19 3.23
N ALA A 32 17.12 -5.02 3.19
CA ALA A 32 16.95 -6.44 3.50
C ALA A 32 16.46 -6.70 4.93
N PRO A 33 16.97 -6.01 5.98
CA PRO A 33 16.39 -6.09 7.32
C PRO A 33 14.93 -5.61 7.42
N VAL A 34 14.54 -4.54 6.73
CA VAL A 34 13.15 -4.05 6.75
C VAL A 34 12.19 -5.07 6.13
N HIS A 35 12.59 -5.70 5.01
CA HIS A 35 11.80 -6.76 4.38
C HIS A 35 11.71 -8.02 5.25
N ALA A 36 12.80 -8.39 5.93
CA ALA A 36 12.79 -9.49 6.89
C ALA A 36 11.93 -9.19 8.13
N PHE A 37 11.88 -7.93 8.56
CA PHE A 37 11.00 -7.51 9.64
C PHE A 37 9.52 -7.68 9.26
N ALA A 38 9.11 -7.33 8.03
CA ALA A 38 7.75 -7.60 7.55
C ALA A 38 7.42 -9.11 7.56
N HIS A 39 8.36 -9.96 7.12
CA HIS A 39 8.21 -11.42 7.18
C HIS A 39 8.13 -11.94 8.62
N PHE A 40 8.97 -11.43 9.53
CA PHE A 40 8.92 -11.76 10.94
C PHE A 40 7.55 -11.41 11.54
N VAL A 41 6.99 -10.24 11.20
CA VAL A 41 5.68 -9.79 11.71
C VAL A 41 4.54 -10.69 11.24
N TRP A 42 4.59 -11.23 10.02
CA TRP A 42 3.64 -12.26 9.59
C TRP A 42 3.62 -13.45 10.56
N GLY A 43 4.78 -13.99 10.90
CA GLY A 43 4.87 -15.11 11.84
C GLY A 43 4.50 -14.71 13.27
N HIS A 44 4.99 -13.56 13.73
CA HIS A 44 4.78 -13.07 15.10
C HIS A 44 3.32 -12.71 15.38
N SER A 45 2.58 -12.27 14.36
CA SER A 45 1.15 -11.97 14.45
C SER A 45 0.26 -13.21 14.38
N ASN A 46 0.83 -14.43 14.49
CA ASN A 46 0.12 -15.68 14.19
C ASN A 46 -0.55 -15.65 12.82
N GLN A 47 0.16 -15.13 11.82
CA GLN A 47 -0.29 -15.13 10.43
C GLN A 47 -1.60 -14.34 10.24
N THR A 48 -1.74 -13.20 10.92
CA THR A 48 -2.95 -12.37 10.83
C THR A 48 -2.72 -11.02 10.16
N LEU A 49 -1.47 -10.54 10.15
CA LEU A 49 -1.14 -9.25 9.54
C LEU A 49 0.26 -9.21 8.93
N ILE A 50 0.41 -8.34 7.93
CA ILE A 50 1.71 -7.94 7.38
C ILE A 50 1.83 -6.42 7.36
N PHE A 51 3.06 -5.93 7.41
CA PHE A 51 3.33 -4.51 7.16
C PHE A 51 3.43 -4.22 5.66
N ALA A 52 2.85 -3.10 5.27
CA ALA A 52 2.90 -2.51 3.94
C ALA A 52 3.34 -1.03 4.06
N ASP A 53 3.61 -0.41 2.92
CA ASP A 53 4.02 0.99 2.84
C ASP A 53 5.13 1.38 3.85
N LEU A 54 6.11 0.48 4.05
CA LEU A 54 7.20 0.69 4.98
C LEU A 54 8.14 1.75 4.43
N ARG A 55 8.22 2.85 5.17
CA ARG A 55 9.11 3.97 4.88
C ARG A 55 9.92 4.30 6.11
N GLY A 56 11.08 4.90 5.90
CA GLY A 56 11.92 5.30 7.01
C GLY A 56 12.87 6.43 6.66
N THR A 57 13.49 6.94 7.70
CA THR A 57 14.57 7.93 7.58
C THR A 57 15.80 7.45 8.33
N PRO A 58 17.01 7.61 7.76
CA PRO A 58 18.25 7.33 8.48
C PRO A 58 18.34 8.20 9.73
N ALA A 59 18.66 7.57 10.87
CA ALA A 59 18.76 8.25 12.16
C ALA A 59 19.75 7.52 13.07
N LEU A 60 20.24 8.23 14.09
CA LEU A 60 20.97 7.59 15.18
C LEU A 60 19.98 6.94 16.15
N VAL A 61 19.97 5.60 16.19
CA VAL A 61 19.18 4.79 17.11
C VAL A 61 20.13 4.20 18.14
N ASN A 62 19.98 4.59 19.43
CA ASN A 62 20.88 4.18 20.51
C ASN A 62 22.36 4.44 20.19
N TYR A 63 22.66 5.64 19.65
CA TYR A 63 24.00 6.09 19.25
C TYR A 63 24.65 5.26 18.12
N LYS A 64 23.85 4.54 17.33
CA LYS A 64 24.30 3.79 16.16
C LYS A 64 23.48 4.18 14.94
N ASP A 65 24.09 4.08 13.76
CA ASP A 65 23.37 4.27 12.50
C ASP A 65 22.23 3.25 12.40
N GLY A 66 21.03 3.76 12.15
CA GLY A 66 19.82 2.98 12.06
C GLY A 66 18.76 3.67 11.22
N MET A 67 17.56 3.09 11.23
CA MET A 67 16.40 3.60 10.53
C MET A 67 15.27 3.80 11.54
N ILE A 68 14.62 4.95 11.50
CA ILE A 68 13.31 5.14 12.15
C ILE A 68 12.25 4.94 11.08
N LEU A 69 11.42 3.91 11.27
CA LEU A 69 10.24 3.68 10.43
C LEU A 69 9.07 4.54 10.93
N PHE A 70 8.25 5.02 10.03
CA PHE A 70 7.08 5.84 10.32
C PHE A 70 5.99 5.63 9.26
N ASP A 71 4.76 6.05 9.57
CA ASP A 71 3.58 5.90 8.70
C ASP A 71 3.36 4.49 8.14
N SER A 72 3.67 3.46 8.94
CA SER A 72 3.50 2.07 8.51
C SER A 72 2.02 1.74 8.30
N MET A 73 1.72 1.12 7.16
CA MET A 73 0.41 0.55 6.87
C MET A 73 0.41 -0.94 7.17
N THR A 74 -0.76 -1.54 7.39
CA THR A 74 -0.89 -2.98 7.55
C THR A 74 -1.97 -3.54 6.63
N HIS A 75 -1.80 -4.81 6.26
CA HIS A 75 -2.88 -5.63 5.70
C HIS A 75 -3.22 -6.72 6.69
N THR A 76 -4.50 -6.89 6.99
CA THR A 76 -4.98 -7.84 8.01
C THR A 76 -5.94 -8.85 7.39
N LYS A 77 -6.12 -10.02 8.00
CA LYS A 77 -7.15 -10.97 7.52
C LYS A 77 -8.59 -10.41 7.62
N ASN A 78 -8.83 -9.47 8.52
CA ASN A 78 -10.16 -8.99 8.88
C ASN A 78 -10.49 -7.57 8.39
N TRP A 79 -9.61 -6.94 7.60
CA TRP A 79 -9.78 -5.56 7.14
C TRP A 79 -9.90 -4.53 8.27
N ASP A 80 -9.26 -4.77 9.42
CA ASP A 80 -9.52 -4.05 10.67
C ASP A 80 -8.41 -3.07 11.09
N SER A 81 -7.41 -2.81 10.23
CA SER A 81 -6.31 -1.92 10.61
C SER A 81 -6.44 -0.46 10.19
N SER A 82 -6.83 -0.16 8.94
CA SER A 82 -6.99 1.22 8.46
C SER A 82 -7.69 1.30 7.08
N ILE A 83 -7.91 2.53 6.59
CA ILE A 83 -8.45 2.78 5.24
C ILE A 83 -7.56 2.26 4.09
N GLY A 84 -6.28 2.01 4.37
CA GLY A 84 -5.33 1.43 3.42
C GLY A 84 -5.18 -0.09 3.58
N ASP A 85 -6.00 -0.74 4.40
CA ASP A 85 -5.99 -2.19 4.54
C ASP A 85 -6.65 -2.85 3.32
N PHE A 86 -5.89 -3.61 2.53
CA PHE A 86 -6.38 -4.39 1.38
C PHE A 86 -6.63 -5.85 1.73
N GLY A 87 -6.69 -6.18 3.03
CA GLY A 87 -7.06 -7.49 3.50
C GLY A 87 -6.16 -8.62 2.99
N ILE A 88 -6.81 -9.70 2.57
CA ILE A 88 -6.15 -10.87 1.96
C ILE A 88 -5.44 -10.51 0.66
N GLU A 89 -6.00 -9.62 -0.18
CA GLU A 89 -5.34 -9.18 -1.42
C GLU A 89 -3.99 -8.52 -1.12
N GLY A 90 -3.99 -7.65 -0.12
CA GLY A 90 -2.77 -7.01 0.39
C GLY A 90 -1.75 -8.03 0.89
N ILE A 91 -2.17 -9.02 1.69
CA ILE A 91 -1.30 -10.10 2.17
C ILE A 91 -0.74 -10.94 1.02
N GLN A 92 -1.57 -11.30 0.04
CA GLN A 92 -1.14 -12.04 -1.15
C GLN A 92 -0.13 -11.25 -1.98
N SER A 93 -0.27 -9.92 -2.05
CA SER A 93 0.70 -9.05 -2.71
C SER A 93 2.08 -9.15 -2.07
N PHE A 94 2.15 -9.23 -0.73
CA PHE A 94 3.38 -9.48 -0.01
C PHE A 94 3.96 -10.86 -0.33
N PHE A 95 3.14 -11.93 -0.34
CA PHE A 95 3.65 -13.29 -0.58
C PHE A 95 4.21 -13.46 -1.99
N ARG A 96 3.55 -12.83 -2.97
CA ARG A 96 4.01 -12.84 -4.36
C ARG A 96 5.35 -12.13 -4.53
N ASP A 97 5.53 -11.00 -3.85
CA ASP A 97 6.67 -10.12 -4.09
C ASP A 97 7.87 -10.40 -3.16
N HIS A 98 7.63 -10.99 -1.98
CA HIS A 98 8.67 -11.24 -1.00
C HIS A 98 9.60 -12.37 -1.43
N VAL A 99 10.89 -12.08 -1.46
CA VAL A 99 11.96 -13.07 -1.66
C VAL A 99 12.88 -13.01 -0.45
N CYS A 100 12.97 -14.11 0.29
CA CYS A 100 13.81 -14.22 1.47
C CYS A 100 15.28 -13.87 1.18
N ALA A 101 15.74 -12.75 1.76
CA ALA A 101 17.15 -12.36 1.76
C ALA A 101 17.97 -13.21 2.77
N ASP A 102 19.28 -12.98 2.83
CA ASP A 102 20.17 -13.68 3.77
C ASP A 102 19.70 -13.55 5.23
N ILE A 103 19.15 -12.39 5.60
CA ILE A 103 18.67 -12.15 6.96
C ILE A 103 17.42 -12.98 7.31
N CYS A 104 16.46 -13.17 6.38
CA CYS A 104 15.33 -14.06 6.61
C CYS A 104 15.81 -15.49 6.89
N ARG A 105 16.78 -15.97 6.09
CA ARG A 105 17.38 -17.30 6.21
C ARG A 105 18.17 -17.49 7.51
N ARG A 106 18.91 -16.46 7.94
CA ARG A 106 19.65 -16.46 9.21
C ARG A 106 18.73 -16.45 10.44
N LEU A 107 17.55 -15.84 10.29
CA LEU A 107 16.48 -15.87 11.30
C LEU A 107 15.57 -17.09 11.14
N HIS A 108 15.84 -17.97 10.17
CA HIS A 108 15.06 -19.16 9.84
C HIS A 108 13.60 -18.91 9.44
N LEU A 109 13.25 -17.67 9.08
CA LEU A 109 11.88 -17.28 8.71
C LEU A 109 11.39 -18.04 7.49
N ASP A 110 12.28 -18.37 6.55
CA ASP A 110 11.98 -19.18 5.35
C ASP A 110 11.45 -20.58 5.69
N ARG A 111 11.70 -21.07 6.91
CA ARG A 111 11.33 -22.41 7.36
C ARG A 111 10.28 -22.40 8.47
N THR A 112 10.43 -21.48 9.42
CA THR A 112 9.56 -21.42 10.61
C THR A 112 8.32 -20.57 10.39
N VAL A 113 8.33 -19.71 9.36
CA VAL A 113 7.25 -18.78 9.03
C VAL A 113 6.95 -18.87 7.53
N PRO A 114 6.34 -19.97 7.05
CA PRO A 114 6.02 -20.09 5.64
C PRO A 114 5.05 -18.99 5.19
N LEU A 115 5.26 -18.46 3.99
CA LEU A 115 4.37 -17.49 3.35
C LEU A 115 3.28 -18.23 2.56
N ILE A 116 2.41 -18.91 3.30
CA ILE A 116 1.28 -19.67 2.78
C ILE A 116 0.02 -19.13 3.44
N LEU A 117 -1.04 -18.94 2.67
CA LEU A 117 -2.37 -18.71 3.21
C LEU A 117 -3.03 -20.07 3.35
N ASP A 118 -3.52 -20.38 4.56
CA ASP A 118 -4.42 -21.52 4.70
C ASP A 118 -5.70 -21.21 3.93
N ASP A 119 -5.97 -21.97 2.87
CA ASP A 119 -7.13 -21.83 1.96
C ASP A 119 -8.51 -22.04 2.64
N ALA A 120 -8.55 -22.09 3.98
CA ALA A 120 -9.75 -22.32 4.77
C ALA A 120 -10.55 -21.04 5.11
N ILE A 121 -10.29 -19.92 4.42
CA ILE A 121 -11.19 -18.76 4.45
C ILE A 121 -12.17 -18.93 3.29
N GLU A 122 -13.17 -19.79 3.51
CA GLU A 122 -14.36 -19.87 2.67
C GLU A 122 -15.05 -18.50 2.64
N ASP A 123 -15.33 -18.04 1.42
CA ASP A 123 -16.22 -16.95 1.01
C ASP A 123 -17.05 -16.30 2.13
N SER A 124 -16.43 -15.38 2.88
CA SER A 124 -17.22 -14.30 3.49
C SER A 124 -17.41 -13.23 2.42
N GLU A 125 -18.36 -13.48 1.51
CA GLU A 125 -18.98 -12.46 0.68
C GLU A 125 -19.54 -11.36 1.60
N GLN A 126 -18.75 -10.32 1.81
CA GLN A 126 -19.22 -9.02 2.27
C GLN A 126 -18.20 -7.95 1.87
N GLY A 127 -17.87 -7.94 0.58
CA GLY A 127 -17.38 -6.73 -0.08
C GLY A 127 -18.50 -5.70 -0.06
N GLN A 128 -18.46 -4.79 0.91
CA GLN A 128 -19.24 -3.56 0.83
C GLN A 128 -18.83 -2.83 -0.44
N GLN A 129 -19.77 -2.74 -1.39
CA GLN A 129 -19.64 -1.97 -2.62
C GLN A 129 -19.25 -0.53 -2.26
N TYR A 130 -18.04 -0.13 -2.63
CA TYR A 130 -17.74 1.28 -2.81
C TYR A 130 -18.56 1.74 -4.03
N GLU A 131 -19.64 2.49 -3.77
CA GLU A 131 -20.46 3.11 -4.81
C GLU A 131 -19.59 3.99 -5.70
N LYS A 132 -19.42 3.55 -6.94
CA LYS A 132 -18.96 4.37 -8.04
C LYS A 132 -20.09 5.34 -8.36
N GLY A 133 -20.02 6.56 -7.82
CA GLY A 133 -20.88 7.67 -8.22
C GLY A 133 -20.74 7.94 -9.72
N SER A 134 -21.61 7.32 -10.51
CA SER A 134 -21.83 7.61 -11.92
C SER A 134 -23.17 8.34 -12.03
N SER A 135 -23.14 9.67 -12.10
CA SER A 135 -24.29 10.43 -12.57
C SER A 135 -24.27 10.43 -14.10
N SER A 136 -25.19 9.66 -14.68
CA SER A 136 -25.53 9.68 -16.11
C SER A 136 -26.21 11.00 -16.50
N ASP A 137 -25.86 11.49 -17.70
CA ASP A 137 -26.59 12.50 -18.48
C ASP A 137 -28.10 12.23 -18.59
N PRO A 138 -28.88 13.27 -18.93
CA PRO A 138 -29.78 13.11 -20.07
C PRO A 138 -29.84 14.30 -21.04
N GLN A 139 -29.68 13.96 -22.32
CA GLN A 139 -30.45 14.38 -23.51
C GLN A 139 -30.38 15.83 -24.03
N SER A 140 -29.90 15.94 -25.28
CA SER A 140 -30.13 17.02 -26.25
C SER A 140 -31.60 17.13 -26.69
N PRO A 141 -32.04 18.32 -27.14
CA PRO A 141 -32.98 18.41 -28.26
C PRO A 141 -32.56 19.42 -29.37
N THR A 142 -32.54 18.88 -30.60
CA THR A 142 -32.93 19.42 -31.92
C THR A 142 -33.16 20.93 -32.17
N SER A 143 -32.40 21.45 -33.14
CA SER A 143 -32.72 22.26 -34.35
C SER A 143 -33.94 23.20 -34.45
N GLY A 144 -33.66 24.40 -34.98
CA GLY A 144 -34.56 25.35 -35.66
C GLY A 144 -34.35 26.77 -35.09
N GLY A 145 -34.02 27.84 -35.80
CA GLY A 145 -34.04 28.21 -37.21
C GLY A 145 -34.21 29.75 -37.25
N ASP A 146 -33.72 30.39 -38.31
CA ASP A 146 -34.04 31.77 -38.76
C ASP A 146 -33.07 32.92 -38.38
N ASP A 147 -32.13 33.13 -39.31
CA ASP A 147 -32.06 34.27 -40.24
C ASP A 147 -31.45 35.65 -39.87
N ILE A 148 -30.73 36.17 -40.89
CA ILE A 148 -30.36 37.57 -41.25
C ILE A 148 -29.02 38.09 -40.70
N VAL A 149 -28.08 38.70 -41.46
CA VAL A 149 -27.84 38.99 -42.89
C VAL A 149 -26.35 39.41 -43.01
N ASP A 150 -25.71 39.05 -44.12
CA ASP A 150 -24.40 39.51 -44.62
C ASP A 150 -24.50 40.95 -45.20
N PRO A 151 -23.47 41.81 -45.05
CA PRO A 151 -22.88 42.28 -46.30
C PRO A 151 -21.36 42.48 -46.30
N SER A 152 -20.79 42.02 -47.41
CA SER A 152 -19.83 42.69 -48.31
C SER A 152 -18.36 42.34 -48.17
N GLU A 153 -17.93 41.44 -49.07
CA GLU A 153 -16.74 41.70 -49.88
C GLU A 153 -16.94 42.96 -50.74
N THR A 154 -15.96 43.86 -50.76
CA THR A 154 -15.40 44.62 -51.91
C THR A 154 -14.80 45.95 -51.42
N GLY A 155 -13.49 46.11 -51.60
CA GLY A 155 -12.75 47.34 -51.30
C GLY A 155 -11.27 47.09 -51.14
#